data_AF-A0A9D0XUL4-F1
#
_entry.id   AF-A0A9D0XUL4-F1
#
_cell.length_a   1.000
_cell.length_b   1.000
_cell.length_c   1.000
_cell.angle_alpha   90.00
_cell.angle_beta   90.00
_cell.angle_gamma   90.00
#
_symmetry.space_group_name_H-M   'P 1'
#
loop_
_entity.id
_entity.type
_entity.pdbx_description
1 polymer ?
#
loop_
_entity_poly.entity_id
_entity_poly.type
_entity_poly.pdbx_seq_one_letter_code
_entity_poly.pdbx_strand_id
1 'polypeptide(L)'
;MKNLKKTLSKPSLLAASLVGLSLTVFSQSSMAEPHPGKVLHDDADCMKCHTAKPYNPQKSDSWPKLVKTVQFCNDNLNAGMFEDEIEQLADYLNETYYHHPK
;
A
#
# COMPACT_ATOMS: atom_id res chain seq x y z
N MET A 1 -58.30 55.56 4.02
CA MET A 1 -57.99 56.81 4.76
C MET A 1 -56.60 56.70 5.37
N LYS A 2 -55.81 57.78 5.24
CA LYS A 2 -54.59 58.14 6.00
C LYS A 2 -53.27 57.42 5.69
N ASN A 3 -52.50 58.14 4.87
CA ASN A 3 -51.05 58.17 4.78
C ASN A 3 -50.35 58.55 6.10
N LEU A 4 -49.01 58.43 6.07
CA LEU A 4 -47.97 59.01 6.93
C LEU A 4 -47.66 58.17 8.19
N LYS A 5 -46.41 57.81 8.48
CA LYS A 5 -45.23 58.69 8.50
C LYS A 5 -43.94 57.96 8.11
N LYS A 6 -43.16 58.58 7.23
CA LYS A 6 -41.72 58.34 7.08
C LYS A 6 -41.03 58.83 8.35
N THR A 7 -40.13 58.03 8.91
CA THR A 7 -39.03 58.54 9.74
C THR A 7 -37.74 57.83 9.36
N LEU A 8 -36.73 58.68 9.26
CA LEU A 8 -35.42 58.57 8.68
C LEU A 8 -34.41 58.34 9.81
N SER A 9 -33.47 57.41 9.66
CA SER A 9 -32.05 57.60 10.02
C SER A 9 -31.22 56.36 9.68
N LYS A 10 -30.26 56.51 8.77
CA LYS A 10 -29.08 55.64 8.55
C LYS A 10 -28.03 55.93 9.65
N PRO A 11 -26.81 55.36 9.67
CA PRO A 11 -26.22 54.13 9.09
C PRO A 11 -25.54 53.31 10.22
N SER A 12 -24.46 52.57 9.94
CA SER A 12 -23.58 51.83 10.87
C SER A 12 -24.08 50.42 11.25
N LEU A 13 -23.33 49.34 11.07
CA LEU A 13 -21.92 49.15 10.76
C LEU A 13 -21.75 47.99 9.77
N LEU A 14 -20.77 48.16 8.89
CA LEU A 14 -20.09 47.08 8.20
C LEU A 14 -19.63 46.03 9.21
N ALA A 15 -20.20 44.83 9.17
CA ALA A 15 -19.55 43.63 9.68
C ALA A 15 -19.26 42.74 8.48
N ALA A 16 -18.21 43.10 7.75
CA ALA A 16 -17.58 42.21 6.78
C ALA A 16 -16.91 41.07 7.58
N SER A 17 -17.66 40.02 7.89
CA SER A 17 -17.07 38.77 8.37
C SER A 17 -16.39 38.10 7.19
N LEU A 18 -15.09 38.40 7.04
CA LEU A 18 -14.13 37.58 6.31
C LEU A 18 -14.12 36.19 6.97
N VAL A 19 -14.97 35.28 6.47
CA VAL A 19 -14.82 33.85 6.75
C VAL A 19 -13.56 33.41 6.00
N GLY A 20 -12.45 33.38 6.74
CA GLY A 20 -11.18 32.86 6.25
C GLY A 20 -11.37 31.41 5.82
N LEU A 21 -11.23 31.16 4.53
CA LEU A 21 -11.15 29.82 3.97
C LEU A 21 -9.81 29.22 4.40
N SER A 22 -9.78 28.55 5.55
CA SER A 22 -8.64 27.77 6.00
C SER A 22 -8.47 26.56 5.05
N LEU A 23 -7.55 26.67 4.09
CA LEU A 23 -7.07 25.51 3.33
C LEU A 23 -6.23 24.66 4.29
N THR A 24 -6.82 23.61 4.86
CA THR A 24 -6.05 22.54 5.50
C THR A 24 -5.32 21.77 4.40
N VAL A 25 -4.03 22.01 4.28
CA VAL A 25 -3.12 21.17 3.50
C VAL A 25 -3.07 19.78 4.14
N PHE A 26 -3.75 18.82 3.52
CA PHE A 26 -3.59 17.41 3.85
C PHE A 26 -2.24 16.95 3.29
N SER A 27 -1.25 16.79 4.17
CA SER A 27 -0.01 16.10 3.81
C SER A 27 -0.34 14.63 3.55
N GLN A 28 -0.39 14.23 2.28
CA GLN A 28 -0.46 12.83 1.89
C GLN A 28 0.91 12.21 2.19
N SER A 29 1.02 11.51 3.30
CA SER A 29 2.17 10.65 3.56
C SER A 29 2.12 9.49 2.57
N SER A 30 2.96 9.52 1.53
CA SER A 30 3.19 8.39 0.64
C SER A 30 3.95 7.32 1.43
N MET A 31 3.22 6.38 2.04
CA MET A 31 3.80 5.13 2.52
C MET A 31 4.21 4.35 1.27
N ALA A 32 5.44 3.84 1.22
CA ALA A 32 5.81 2.91 0.17
C ALA A 32 4.90 1.69 0.28
N GLU A 33 4.15 1.38 -0.77
CA GLU A 33 3.33 0.18 -0.81
C GLU A 33 4.25 -1.04 -0.63
N PRO A 34 3.91 -1.98 0.25
CA PRO A 34 4.71 -3.19 0.41
C PRO A 34 4.76 -3.95 -0.92
N HIS A 35 5.91 -4.55 -1.23
CA HIS A 35 6.06 -5.40 -2.40
C HIS A 35 4.93 -6.44 -2.43
N PRO A 36 4.21 -6.65 -3.54
CA PRO A 36 3.02 -7.51 -3.57
C PRO A 36 3.33 -8.94 -3.10
N GLY A 37 4.48 -9.49 -3.50
CA GLY A 37 4.98 -10.77 -2.98
C GLY A 37 5.24 -10.85 -1.48
N LYS A 38 5.38 -9.73 -0.76
CA LYS A 38 5.48 -9.73 0.69
C LYS A 38 4.16 -10.14 1.34
N VAL A 39 3.04 -9.67 0.81
CA VAL A 39 1.71 -10.04 1.31
C VAL A 39 1.50 -11.54 1.12
N LEU A 40 1.82 -12.06 -0.07
CA LEU A 40 1.77 -13.51 -0.35
C LEU A 40 2.68 -14.33 0.57
N HIS A 41 3.89 -13.83 0.85
CA HIS A 41 4.83 -14.48 1.77
C HIS A 41 4.25 -14.63 3.18
N ASP A 42 3.64 -13.55 3.67
CA ASP A 42 3.08 -13.47 5.01
C ASP A 42 1.79 -14.32 5.10
N ASP A 43 0.90 -14.22 4.11
CA ASP A 43 -0.36 -14.98 4.06
C ASP A 43 -0.14 -16.49 3.91
N ALA A 44 0.89 -16.90 3.16
CA ALA A 44 1.26 -18.31 3.00
C ALA A 44 2.07 -18.86 4.20
N ASP A 45 2.29 -18.07 5.25
CA ASP A 45 3.03 -18.46 6.46
C ASP A 45 4.40 -19.09 6.15
N CYS A 46 5.13 -18.56 5.15
CA CYS A 46 6.39 -19.16 4.68
C CYS A 46 7.40 -19.40 5.83
N MET A 47 7.41 -18.50 6.82
CA MET A 47 8.29 -18.60 7.99
C MET A 47 7.98 -19.78 8.92
N LYS A 48 6.79 -20.40 8.84
CA LYS A 48 6.46 -21.61 9.63
C LYS A 48 7.46 -22.74 9.42
N CYS A 49 8.02 -22.86 8.22
CA CYS A 49 9.10 -23.80 7.91
C CYS A 49 10.48 -23.14 7.81
N HIS A 50 10.55 -21.88 7.38
CA HIS A 50 11.82 -21.18 7.12
C HIS A 50 12.47 -20.53 8.36
N THR A 51 11.80 -20.54 9.52
CA THR A 51 12.43 -20.05 10.78
C THR A 51 13.69 -20.84 11.15
N ALA A 52 13.65 -22.17 11.00
CA ALA A 52 14.79 -23.04 11.30
C ALA A 52 15.76 -23.23 10.12
N LYS A 53 15.27 -22.99 8.90
CA LYS A 53 16.03 -23.13 7.65
C LYS A 53 15.83 -21.88 6.81
N PRO A 54 16.63 -20.83 7.07
CA PRO A 54 16.50 -19.56 6.37
C PRO A 54 16.76 -19.72 4.88
N TYR A 55 16.25 -18.76 4.11
CA TYR A 55 16.47 -18.68 2.66
C TYR A 55 17.97 -18.75 2.34
N ASN A 56 18.31 -19.57 1.33
CA ASN A 56 19.70 -19.84 0.95
C ASN A 56 19.90 -19.67 -0.56
N PRO A 57 20.56 -18.57 -0.99
CA PRO A 57 20.82 -18.29 -2.40
C PRO A 57 21.75 -19.28 -3.11
N GLN A 58 22.41 -20.19 -2.38
CA GLN A 58 23.24 -21.24 -2.97
C GLN A 58 22.43 -22.49 -3.36
N LYS A 59 21.15 -22.59 -2.94
CA LYS A 59 20.27 -23.75 -3.22
C LYS A 59 19.37 -23.52 -4.42
N SER A 60 18.88 -22.29 -4.61
CA SER A 60 18.35 -21.79 -5.87
C SER A 60 19.36 -20.75 -6.33
N ASP A 61 20.14 -21.05 -7.36
CA ASP A 61 21.28 -20.23 -7.81
C ASP A 61 20.94 -19.33 -9.01
N SER A 62 19.67 -19.26 -9.40
CA SER A 62 19.18 -18.44 -10.50
C SER A 62 17.70 -18.09 -10.33
N TRP A 63 17.29 -16.97 -10.95
CA TRP A 63 15.90 -16.52 -10.96
C TRP A 63 14.91 -17.62 -11.41
N PRO A 64 15.12 -18.32 -12.55
CA PRO A 64 14.19 -19.37 -12.98
C PRO A 64 14.11 -20.56 -12.00
N LYS A 65 15.20 -20.87 -11.28
CA LYS A 65 15.18 -21.93 -10.25
C LYS A 65 14.46 -21.48 -8.99
N LEU A 66 14.56 -20.21 -8.62
CA LEU A 66 13.81 -19.65 -7.50
C LEU A 66 12.31 -19.71 -7.78
N VAL A 67 11.85 -19.24 -8.94
CA VAL A 67 10.44 -19.32 -9.35
C VAL A 67 9.93 -20.77 -9.31
N LYS A 68 10.69 -21.73 -9.89
CA LYS A 68 10.34 -23.16 -9.82
C LYS A 68 10.29 -23.72 -8.39
N THR A 69 11.12 -23.21 -7.49
CA THR A 69 11.12 -23.64 -6.08
C THR A 69 9.85 -23.13 -5.37
N VAL A 70 9.43 -21.89 -5.64
CA VAL A 70 8.18 -21.34 -5.13
C VAL A 70 6.99 -22.12 -5.67
N GLN A 71 6.95 -22.42 -6.97
CA GLN A 71 5.94 -23.29 -7.58
C GLN A 71 5.88 -24.66 -6.89
N PHE A 72 7.03 -25.29 -6.68
CA PHE A 72 7.11 -26.58 -5.99
C PHE A 72 6.50 -26.50 -4.58
N CYS A 73 6.78 -25.44 -3.81
CA CYS A 73 6.17 -25.24 -2.49
C CYS A 73 4.66 -25.02 -2.60
N ASN A 74 4.20 -24.20 -3.55
CA ASN A 74 2.77 -23.96 -3.81
C ASN A 74 2.02 -25.27 -4.07
N ASP A 75 2.55 -26.11 -4.96
CA ASP A 75 1.92 -27.37 -5.37
C ASP A 75 1.87 -28.39 -4.22
N ASN A 76 2.99 -28.59 -3.52
CA ASN A 76 3.06 -29.60 -2.47
C ASN A 76 2.26 -29.22 -1.22
N LEU A 77 2.11 -27.92 -0.96
CA LEU A 77 1.31 -27.42 0.16
C LEU A 77 -0.14 -27.13 -0.24
N ASN A 78 -0.47 -27.23 -1.53
CA ASN A 78 -1.74 -26.79 -2.12
C ASN A 78 -2.10 -25.37 -1.68
N ALA A 79 -1.14 -24.45 -1.73
CA ALA A 79 -1.32 -23.07 -1.28
C ALA A 79 -2.25 -22.26 -2.20
N GLY A 80 -2.49 -22.74 -3.42
CA GLY A 80 -3.53 -22.21 -4.30
C GLY A 80 -3.17 -20.92 -5.02
N MET A 81 -1.89 -20.53 -5.03
CA MET A 81 -1.42 -19.34 -5.75
C MET A 81 -1.48 -19.56 -7.27
N PHE A 82 -1.85 -18.50 -7.99
CA PHE A 82 -1.77 -18.42 -9.44
C PHE A 82 -0.32 -18.15 -9.91
N GLU A 83 -0.05 -18.32 -11.21
CA GLU A 83 1.31 -18.17 -11.78
C GLU A 83 1.91 -16.78 -11.53
N ASP A 84 1.11 -15.73 -11.64
CA ASP A 84 1.55 -14.35 -11.41
C ASP A 84 1.83 -14.07 -9.91
N GLU A 85 1.05 -14.66 -9.01
CA GLU A 85 1.31 -14.61 -7.56
C GLU A 85 2.61 -15.36 -7.21
N ILE A 86 2.87 -16.50 -7.85
CA ILE A 86 4.11 -17.25 -7.69
C ILE A 86 5.30 -16.42 -8.15
N GLU A 87 5.20 -15.74 -9.29
CA GLU A 87 6.26 -14.85 -9.77
C GLU A 87 6.44 -13.63 -8.84
N GLN A 88 5.36 -13.02 -8.34
CA GLN A 88 5.42 -11.91 -7.38
C GLN A 88 6.08 -12.33 -6.06
N LEU A 89 5.73 -13.50 -5.53
CA LEU A 89 6.37 -14.04 -4.33
C LEU A 89 7.85 -14.34 -4.58
N ALA A 90 8.18 -14.97 -5.71
CA ALA A 90 9.57 -15.19 -6.09
C ALA A 90 10.33 -13.87 -6.22
N ASP A 91 9.70 -12.83 -6.76
CA ASP A 91 10.32 -11.51 -6.91
C ASP A 91 10.64 -10.89 -5.56
N TYR A 92 9.68 -10.92 -4.63
CA TYR A 92 9.90 -10.46 -3.26
C TYR A 92 11.07 -11.19 -2.60
N LEU A 93 11.11 -12.52 -2.72
CA LEU A 93 12.20 -13.32 -2.18
C LEU A 93 13.53 -12.97 -2.85
N ASN A 94 13.53 -12.72 -4.16
CA ASN A 94 14.72 -12.35 -4.90
C ASN A 94 15.25 -10.98 -4.50
N GLU A 95 14.38 -9.98 -4.37
CA GLU A 95 14.75 -8.64 -3.91
C GLU A 95 15.27 -8.66 -2.46
N THR A 96 14.68 -9.49 -1.60
CA THR A 96 14.97 -9.48 -0.16
C THR A 96 16.14 -10.37 0.24
N TYR A 97 16.32 -11.52 -0.42
CA TYR A 97 17.24 -12.57 0.05
C TYR A 97 18.19 -13.13 -1.02
N TYR A 98 17.75 -13.29 -2.27
CA TYR A 98 18.52 -14.08 -3.26
C TYR A 98 19.36 -13.24 -4.24
N HIS A 99 18.85 -12.09 -4.69
CA HIS A 99 19.50 -11.13 -5.57
C HIS A 99 20.04 -11.72 -6.90
N HIS A 100 19.30 -12.66 -7.50
CA HIS A 100 19.65 -13.20 -8.81
C HIS A 100 19.35 -12.21 -9.93
N PRO A 101 20.14 -12.22 -11.03
CA PRO A 101 19.76 -11.61 -12.29
C PRO A 101 18.46 -12.24 -12.83
N LYS A 102 17.55 -11.40 -13.33
CA LYS A 102 16.31 -11.80 -14.00
C LYS A 102 16.52 -11.92 -15.51
#